data_AF-A0AAD7JMG0-F1
#
_entry.id   AF-A0AAD7JMG0-F1
#
_cell.length_a   1.000
_cell.length_b   1.000
_cell.length_c   1.000
_cell.angle_alpha   90.00
_cell.angle_beta   90.00
_cell.angle_gamma   90.00
#
_symmetry.space_group_name_H-M   'P 1'
#
loop_
_entity.id
_entity.type
_entity.pdbx_description
1 polymer ?
#
loop_
_entity_poly.entity_id
_entity_poly.type
_entity_poly.pdbx_seq_one_letter_code
_entity_poly.pdbx_strand_id
1 'polypeptide(L)'
;MFKSAATKIAHNSTLPSLSGNKDLRPLQDLITAEKGVLISLQKLSVDFAKAGEALRAWGAGEGEDLAARLLLLLLLLPSNHNSIQDILGASTTILAHFSAALSGYAAREHAIRDHLKAIRTREEALDELKRRRKATLARADSAEKKLNKMGPEHKNLAAQTDALNGLQAQIRGMDGEIMTEEAALGDFKRSSARALMGLKFGGLLEACEKG
;
A
#
# COMPACT_ATOMS: atom_id res chain seq x y z
N MET A 1 9.76 35.38 12.42
CA MET A 1 9.38 34.72 11.14
C MET A 1 9.57 33.22 11.28
N PHE A 2 8.50 32.50 11.65
CA PHE A 2 8.51 31.03 11.82
C PHE A 2 7.58 30.41 10.78
N LYS A 3 8.14 29.97 9.65
CA LYS A 3 7.44 29.12 8.67
C LYS A 3 8.46 28.14 8.08
N SER A 4 8.78 27.07 8.79
CA SER A 4 9.48 25.92 8.19
C SER A 4 9.38 24.59 8.98
N ALA A 5 8.67 24.52 10.11
CA ALA A 5 8.59 23.28 10.89
C ALA A 5 7.34 22.42 10.58
N ALA A 6 6.31 22.99 9.93
CA ALA A 6 5.02 22.32 9.74
C ALA A 6 4.93 21.40 8.51
N THR A 7 5.87 21.46 7.58
CA THR A 7 5.80 20.68 6.32
C THR A 7 6.65 19.39 6.34
N LYS A 8 7.32 19.07 7.46
CA LYS A 8 8.16 17.87 7.60
C LYS A 8 7.55 16.75 8.46
N ILE A 9 6.26 16.82 8.77
CA ILE A 9 5.53 15.78 9.54
C ILE A 9 4.80 14.79 8.60
N ALA A 10 4.88 14.94 7.27
CA ALA A 10 4.04 14.18 6.35
C ALA A 10 4.65 12.87 5.78
N HIS A 11 5.94 12.58 5.97
CA HIS A 11 6.55 11.40 5.32
C HIS A 11 7.66 10.72 6.14
N ASN A 12 7.37 10.28 7.37
CA ASN A 12 8.00 9.09 7.97
C ASN A 12 7.41 8.78 9.35
N SER A 13 6.16 8.33 9.40
CA SER A 13 5.64 7.72 10.62
C SER A 13 6.09 6.25 10.66
N THR A 14 7.36 6.01 10.95
CA THR A 14 7.76 4.79 11.67
C THR A 14 7.13 4.87 13.05
N LEU A 15 5.84 4.48 13.15
CA LEU A 15 5.07 4.45 14.38
C LEU A 15 5.66 3.40 15.33
N PRO A 16 6.37 3.79 16.41
CA PRO A 16 6.80 2.87 17.44
C PRO A 16 5.61 2.70 18.41
N SER A 17 4.67 1.82 18.07
CA SER A 17 3.63 1.33 19.00
C SER A 17 3.02 -0.01 18.54
N LEU A 18 3.75 -0.80 17.76
CA LEU A 18 3.26 -2.03 17.13
C LEU A 18 3.31 -3.30 18.02
N SER A 19 3.63 -3.20 19.30
CA SER A 19 3.71 -4.38 20.18
C SER A 19 2.39 -4.78 20.86
N GLY A 20 1.30 -4.01 20.68
CA GLY A 20 0.07 -4.18 21.47
C GLY A 20 -1.10 -4.92 20.81
N ASN A 21 -1.29 -4.82 19.49
CA ASN A 21 -2.51 -5.32 18.85
C ASN A 21 -2.20 -6.35 17.75
N LYS A 22 -2.36 -7.63 18.08
CA LYS A 22 -2.07 -8.77 17.18
C LYS A 22 -2.91 -8.73 15.90
N ASP A 23 -4.11 -8.14 15.97
CA ASP A 23 -5.07 -8.13 14.86
C ASP A 23 -4.67 -7.20 13.72
N LEU A 24 -3.84 -6.17 13.98
CA LEU A 24 -3.38 -5.21 12.96
C LEU A 24 -2.14 -5.69 12.20
N ARG A 25 -1.49 -6.75 12.68
CA ARG A 25 -0.22 -7.24 12.13
C ARG A 25 -0.34 -7.80 10.70
N PRO A 26 -1.34 -8.64 10.36
CA PRO A 26 -1.44 -9.22 9.03
C PRO A 26 -1.56 -8.18 7.90
N LEU A 27 -2.38 -7.13 8.11
CA LEU A 27 -2.53 -6.07 7.12
C LEU A 27 -1.24 -5.25 6.97
N GLN A 28 -0.53 -5.02 8.07
CA GLN A 28 0.76 -4.32 8.04
C GLN A 28 1.83 -5.12 7.28
N ASP A 29 1.86 -6.43 7.48
CA ASP A 29 2.77 -7.32 6.77
C ASP A 29 2.45 -7.30 5.26
N LEU A 30 1.17 -7.30 4.88
CA LEU A 30 0.74 -7.15 3.49
C LEU A 30 1.16 -5.81 2.87
N ILE A 31 0.94 -4.68 3.57
CA ILE A 31 1.37 -3.34 3.11
C ILE A 31 2.88 -3.30 2.87
N THR A 32 3.64 -4.02 3.69
CA THR A 32 5.10 -4.10 3.60
C THR A 32 5.53 -4.98 2.43
N ALA A 33 4.87 -6.13 2.24
CA ALA A 33 5.09 -7.00 1.10
C ALA A 33 4.83 -6.27 -0.23
N GLU A 34 3.71 -5.53 -0.34
CA GLU A 34 3.38 -4.78 -1.55
C GLU A 34 4.34 -3.61 -1.82
N LYS A 35 4.90 -3.01 -0.76
CA LYS A 35 6.02 -2.07 -0.93
C LYS A 35 7.23 -2.75 -1.55
N GLY A 36 7.53 -3.98 -1.13
CA GLY A 36 8.60 -4.80 -1.71
C GLY A 36 8.36 -5.08 -3.19
N VAL A 37 7.13 -5.47 -3.56
CA VAL A 37 6.73 -5.70 -4.96
C VAL A 37 6.94 -4.44 -5.80
N LEU A 38 6.46 -3.28 -5.33
CA LEU A 38 6.66 -1.99 -6.00
C LEU A 38 8.14 -1.70 -6.29
N ILE A 39 8.99 -1.82 -5.27
CA ILE A 39 10.42 -1.53 -5.41
C ILE A 39 11.06 -2.49 -6.40
N SER A 40 10.70 -3.78 -6.35
CA SER A 40 11.20 -4.80 -7.28
C SER A 40 10.77 -4.51 -8.72
N LEU A 41 9.52 -4.09 -8.94
CA LEU A 41 9.03 -3.72 -10.28
C LEU A 41 9.76 -2.50 -10.85
N GLN A 42 9.95 -1.46 -10.05
CA GLN A 42 10.69 -0.26 -10.45
C GLN A 42 12.15 -0.59 -10.81
N LYS A 43 12.80 -1.39 -9.98
CA LYS A 43 14.16 -1.85 -10.24
C LYS A 43 14.25 -2.68 -11.52
N LEU A 44 13.36 -3.67 -11.67
CA LEU A 44 13.33 -4.55 -12.82
C LEU A 44 13.10 -3.77 -14.13
N SER A 45 12.19 -2.79 -14.11
CA SER A 45 11.97 -1.89 -15.25
C SER A 45 13.25 -1.15 -15.66
N VAL A 46 13.98 -0.58 -14.70
CA VAL A 46 15.26 0.10 -14.96
C VAL A 46 16.32 -0.86 -15.49
N ASP A 47 16.39 -2.08 -14.93
CA ASP A 47 17.36 -3.08 -15.35
C ASP A 47 17.10 -3.56 -16.79
N PHE A 48 15.83 -3.73 -17.19
CA PHE A 48 15.46 -4.03 -18.58
C PHE A 48 15.84 -2.90 -19.55
N ALA A 49 15.61 -1.64 -19.18
CA ALA A 49 15.99 -0.51 -20.01
C ALA A 49 17.51 -0.46 -20.22
N LYS A 50 18.30 -0.67 -19.15
CA LYS A 50 19.77 -0.74 -19.23
C LYS A 50 20.26 -1.90 -20.08
N ALA A 51 19.64 -3.09 -19.93
CA ALA A 51 19.97 -4.26 -20.72
C ALA A 51 19.70 -4.02 -22.22
N GLY A 52 18.57 -3.38 -22.55
CA GLY A 52 18.26 -2.99 -23.93
C GLY A 52 19.28 -2.02 -24.52
N GLU A 53 19.66 -0.98 -23.79
CA GLU A 53 20.69 -0.03 -24.26
C GLU A 53 22.07 -0.69 -24.43
N ALA A 54 22.47 -1.58 -23.51
CA ALA A 54 23.70 -2.35 -23.65
C ALA A 54 23.66 -3.28 -24.88
N LEU A 55 22.51 -3.91 -25.14
CA LEU A 55 22.30 -4.77 -26.31
C LEU A 55 22.45 -3.99 -27.62
N ARG A 56 21.83 -2.81 -27.70
CA ARG A 56 21.96 -1.90 -28.85
C ARG A 56 23.41 -1.44 -29.04
N ALA A 57 24.07 -1.01 -27.96
CA ALA A 57 25.44 -0.53 -28.02
C ALA A 57 26.42 -1.62 -28.48
N TRP A 58 26.25 -2.84 -27.97
CA TRP A 58 27.03 -4.00 -28.43
C TRP A 58 26.76 -4.30 -29.91
N GLY A 59 25.49 -4.36 -30.32
CA GLY A 59 25.11 -4.63 -31.71
C GLY A 59 25.61 -3.60 -32.73
N ALA A 60 25.80 -2.34 -32.32
CA ALA A 60 26.40 -1.32 -33.17
C ALA A 60 27.89 -1.57 -33.45
N GLY A 61 28.62 -2.21 -32.52
CA GLY A 61 30.02 -2.58 -32.69
C GLY A 61 30.25 -3.77 -33.62
N GLU A 62 29.25 -4.64 -33.77
CA GLU A 62 29.33 -5.83 -34.63
C GLU A 62 29.05 -5.52 -36.12
N GLY A 63 28.54 -4.32 -36.43
CA GLY A 63 28.14 -3.91 -37.78
C GLY A 63 29.30 -3.63 -38.74
N GLU A 64 30.46 -3.18 -38.25
CA GLU A 64 31.64 -2.90 -39.10
C GLU A 64 32.26 -4.19 -39.67
N ASP A 65 32.31 -5.26 -38.87
CA ASP A 65 32.94 -6.53 -39.26
C ASP A 65 32.08 -7.32 -40.27
N LEU A 66 30.75 -7.10 -40.24
CA LEU A 66 29.82 -7.68 -41.21
C LEU A 66 29.73 -6.86 -42.51
N ALA A 67 29.84 -5.52 -42.46
CA ALA A 67 29.89 -4.68 -43.66
C ALA A 67 31.11 -4.99 -44.54
N ALA A 68 32.27 -5.26 -43.92
CA ALA A 68 33.47 -5.71 -44.61
C ALA A 68 33.30 -7.09 -45.29
N ARG A 69 32.57 -8.02 -44.64
CA ARG A 69 32.23 -9.34 -45.20
C ARG A 69 31.13 -9.29 -46.26
N LEU A 70 30.18 -8.37 -46.13
CA LEU A 70 29.08 -8.16 -47.08
C LEU A 70 29.54 -7.48 -48.36
N LEU A 71 30.57 -6.62 -48.34
CA LEU A 71 31.17 -6.10 -49.58
C LEU A 71 31.72 -7.24 -50.47
N LEU A 72 32.19 -8.32 -49.85
CA LEU A 72 32.66 -9.53 -50.54
C LEU A 72 31.49 -10.41 -51.07
N LEU A 73 30.33 -10.36 -50.41
CA LEU A 73 29.17 -11.23 -50.72
C LEU A 73 28.09 -10.56 -51.60
N LEU A 74 28.00 -9.23 -51.59
CA LEU A 74 27.11 -8.41 -52.42
C LEU A 74 27.41 -8.54 -53.92
N LEU A 75 28.59 -9.06 -54.27
CA LEU A 75 28.91 -9.43 -55.65
C LEU A 75 28.22 -10.71 -56.13
N LEU A 76 27.56 -11.51 -55.27
CA LEU A 76 27.14 -12.87 -55.66
C LEU A 76 25.70 -13.35 -55.33
N LEU A 77 24.92 -12.80 -54.39
CA LEU A 77 23.60 -13.41 -54.06
C LEU A 77 22.49 -12.41 -53.60
N PRO A 78 21.20 -12.68 -53.91
CA PRO A 78 20.06 -11.87 -53.44
C PRO A 78 19.86 -12.03 -51.94
N SER A 79 19.84 -10.91 -51.23
CA SER A 79 19.94 -10.81 -49.77
C SER A 79 18.60 -11.03 -49.08
N ASN A 80 18.51 -12.07 -48.25
CA ASN A 80 17.48 -12.21 -47.21
C ASN A 80 18.18 -12.36 -45.84
N HIS A 81 19.11 -11.44 -45.56
CA HIS A 81 19.94 -11.47 -44.36
C HIS A 81 19.51 -10.33 -43.46
N ASN A 82 18.69 -10.64 -42.44
CA ASN A 82 18.48 -9.71 -41.33
C ASN A 82 19.85 -9.49 -40.67
N SER A 83 20.34 -8.25 -40.68
CA SER A 83 21.62 -7.97 -40.04
C SER A 83 21.49 -8.23 -38.54
N ILE A 84 22.59 -8.64 -37.89
CA ILE A 84 22.63 -8.79 -36.44
C ILE A 84 22.18 -7.49 -35.76
N GLN A 85 22.55 -6.35 -36.33
CA GLN A 85 22.11 -5.03 -35.88
C GLN A 85 20.58 -4.86 -35.92
N ASP A 86 19.89 -5.33 -36.97
CA ASP A 86 18.43 -5.25 -37.06
C ASP A 86 17.75 -6.14 -36.00
N ILE A 87 18.26 -7.35 -35.79
CA ILE A 87 17.74 -8.29 -34.79
C ILE A 87 17.91 -7.73 -33.37
N LEU A 88 19.09 -7.18 -33.06
CA LEU A 88 19.38 -6.60 -31.75
C LEU A 88 18.64 -5.26 -31.54
N GLY A 89 18.45 -4.47 -32.59
CA GLY A 89 17.65 -3.25 -32.55
C GLY A 89 16.17 -3.53 -32.30
N ALA A 90 15.60 -4.53 -32.97
CA ALA A 90 14.24 -5.00 -32.71
C ALA A 90 14.08 -5.54 -31.28
N SER A 91 15.05 -6.35 -30.83
CA SER A 91 15.08 -6.91 -29.47
C SER A 91 15.13 -5.80 -28.40
N THR A 92 15.94 -4.76 -28.62
CA THR A 92 16.01 -3.58 -27.74
C THR A 92 14.66 -2.87 -27.63
N THR A 93 13.93 -2.76 -28.73
CA THR A 93 12.60 -2.14 -28.76
C THR A 93 11.59 -2.93 -27.93
N ILE A 94 11.60 -4.26 -28.02
CA ILE A 94 10.75 -5.14 -27.21
C ILE A 94 11.09 -4.99 -25.71
N LEU A 95 12.37 -4.99 -25.34
CA LEU A 95 12.80 -4.80 -23.95
C LEU A 95 12.38 -3.42 -23.40
N ALA A 96 12.35 -2.39 -24.25
CA ALA A 96 11.85 -1.07 -23.87
C ALA A 96 10.33 -1.07 -23.64
N HIS A 97 9.55 -1.79 -24.45
CA HIS A 97 8.11 -1.98 -24.23
C HIS A 97 7.84 -2.71 -22.90
N PHE A 98 8.56 -3.81 -22.63
CA PHE A 98 8.44 -4.53 -21.37
C PHE A 98 8.83 -3.66 -20.17
N SER A 99 9.91 -2.89 -20.27
CA SER A 99 10.32 -1.92 -19.25
C SER A 99 9.23 -0.89 -18.97
N ALA A 100 8.62 -0.32 -20.02
CA ALA A 100 7.54 0.66 -19.89
C ALA A 100 6.27 0.04 -19.26
N ALA A 101 5.92 -1.19 -19.66
CA ALA A 101 4.81 -1.95 -19.09
C ALA A 101 4.99 -2.21 -17.59
N LEU A 102 6.19 -2.62 -17.15
CA LEU A 102 6.54 -2.80 -15.74
C LEU A 102 6.45 -1.49 -14.94
N SER A 103 6.94 -0.38 -15.51
CA SER A 103 6.81 0.96 -14.91
C SER A 103 5.34 1.38 -14.77
N GLY A 104 4.50 1.10 -15.77
CA GLY A 104 3.06 1.33 -15.71
C GLY A 104 2.37 0.50 -14.62
N TYR A 105 2.76 -0.77 -14.46
CA TYR A 105 2.23 -1.61 -13.38
C TYR A 105 2.69 -1.13 -12.00
N ALA A 106 3.96 -0.74 -11.86
CA ALA A 106 4.48 -0.14 -10.63
C ALA A 106 3.70 1.11 -10.21
N ALA A 107 3.25 1.94 -11.17
CA ALA A 107 2.40 3.10 -10.87
C ALA A 107 1.06 2.70 -10.24
N ARG A 108 0.45 1.58 -10.66
CA ARG A 108 -0.81 1.06 -10.08
C ARG A 108 -0.61 0.51 -8.68
N GLU A 109 0.56 -0.05 -8.40
CA GLU A 109 0.92 -0.58 -7.08
C GLU A 109 0.86 0.49 -5.98
N HIS A 110 1.07 1.78 -6.32
CA HIS A 110 0.85 2.87 -5.39
C HIS A 110 -0.62 2.97 -4.92
N ALA A 111 -1.58 2.93 -5.86
CA ALA A 111 -3.01 2.98 -5.55
C ALA A 111 -3.48 1.75 -4.74
N ILE A 112 -2.94 0.57 -5.06
CA ILE A 112 -3.17 -0.67 -4.30
C ILE A 112 -2.77 -0.48 -2.83
N ARG A 113 -1.57 0.05 -2.59
CA ARG A 113 -1.10 0.33 -1.23
C ARG A 113 -1.92 1.39 -0.50
N ASP A 114 -2.45 2.37 -1.21
CA ASP A 114 -3.27 3.42 -0.61
C ASP A 114 -4.64 2.87 -0.14
N HIS A 115 -5.24 1.93 -0.87
CA HIS A 115 -6.41 1.19 -0.38
C HIS A 115 -6.10 0.42 0.91
N LEU A 116 -4.97 -0.29 0.97
CA LEU A 116 -4.57 -1.04 2.18
C LEU A 116 -4.32 -0.12 3.38
N LYS A 117 -3.65 1.01 3.18
CA LYS A 117 -3.44 2.01 4.24
C LYS A 117 -4.76 2.60 4.73
N ALA A 118 -5.69 2.89 3.83
CA ALA A 118 -7.01 3.41 4.20
C ALA A 118 -7.78 2.42 5.08
N ILE A 119 -7.74 1.12 4.75
CA ILE A 119 -8.31 0.06 5.61
C ILE A 119 -7.64 0.11 7.00
N ARG A 120 -6.30 0.13 7.03
CA ARG A 120 -5.53 0.13 8.28
C ARG A 120 -5.89 1.32 9.17
N THR A 121 -6.00 2.52 8.60
CA THR A 121 -6.38 3.72 9.36
C THR A 121 -7.75 3.58 10.00
N ARG A 122 -8.73 2.96 9.31
CA ARG A 122 -10.05 2.71 9.88
C ARG A 122 -10.04 1.61 10.95
N GLU A 123 -9.22 0.56 10.78
CA GLU A 123 -9.02 -0.46 11.82
C GLU A 123 -8.42 0.14 13.10
N GLU A 124 -7.41 1.01 12.96
CA GLU A 124 -6.78 1.71 14.08
C GLU A 124 -7.76 2.65 14.80
N ALA A 125 -8.63 3.35 14.06
CA ALA A 125 -9.67 4.20 14.64
C ALA A 125 -10.70 3.40 15.45
N LEU A 126 -11.14 2.25 14.92
CA LEU A 126 -12.07 1.37 15.63
C LEU A 126 -11.43 0.74 16.88
N ASP A 127 -10.17 0.32 16.81
CA ASP A 127 -9.45 -0.20 17.97
C ASP A 127 -9.32 0.85 19.08
N GLU A 128 -9.01 2.10 18.71
CA GLU A 128 -8.97 3.22 19.65
C GLU A 128 -10.35 3.46 20.29
N LEU A 129 -11.43 3.41 19.52
CA LEU A 129 -12.79 3.53 20.05
C LEU A 129 -13.11 2.40 21.06
N LYS A 130 -12.74 1.15 20.74
CA LYS A 130 -12.89 0.00 21.66
C LYS A 130 -12.08 0.16 22.94
N ARG A 131 -10.85 0.69 22.85
CA ARG A 131 -10.01 0.99 24.02
C ARG A 131 -10.61 2.08 24.90
N ARG A 132 -11.12 3.15 24.30
CA ARG A 132 -11.83 4.22 25.03
C ARG A 132 -13.06 3.67 25.75
N ARG A 133 -13.86 2.84 25.07
CA ARG A 133 -15.01 2.15 25.65
C ARG A 133 -14.63 1.31 26.86
N LYS A 134 -13.54 0.52 26.77
CA LYS A 134 -13.01 -0.27 27.90
C LYS A 134 -12.55 0.62 29.07
N ALA A 135 -11.87 1.73 28.79
CA ALA A 135 -11.43 2.67 29.82
C ALA A 135 -12.62 3.34 30.54
N THR A 136 -13.66 3.73 29.79
CA THR A 136 -14.89 4.29 30.37
C THR A 136 -15.65 3.24 31.18
N LEU A 137 -15.71 1.98 30.72
CA LEU A 137 -16.29 0.88 31.49
C LEU A 137 -15.59 0.71 32.84
N ALA A 138 -14.26 0.69 32.88
CA ALA A 138 -13.51 0.59 34.14
C ALA A 138 -13.76 1.79 35.09
N ARG A 139 -14.02 2.98 34.54
CA ARG A 139 -14.42 4.17 35.33
C ARG A 139 -15.83 4.01 35.90
N ALA A 140 -16.77 3.51 35.09
CA ALA A 140 -18.14 3.21 35.52
C ALA A 140 -18.14 2.17 36.66
N ASP A 141 -17.43 1.05 36.51
CA ASP A 141 -17.30 0.02 37.54
C ASP A 141 -16.72 0.59 38.85
N SER A 142 -15.76 1.52 38.73
CA SER A 142 -15.15 2.19 39.89
C SER A 142 -16.12 3.16 40.57
N ALA A 143 -16.95 3.86 39.80
CA ALA A 143 -17.99 4.75 40.31
C ALA A 143 -19.11 3.95 40.99
N GLU A 144 -19.54 2.85 40.39
CA GLU A 144 -20.54 1.92 40.94
C GLU A 144 -20.07 1.31 42.27
N LYS A 145 -18.82 0.81 42.33
CA LYS A 145 -18.23 0.31 43.58
C LYS A 145 -18.16 1.36 44.69
N LYS A 146 -17.98 2.63 44.34
CA LYS A 146 -18.01 3.74 45.31
C LYS A 146 -19.43 4.01 45.77
N LEU A 147 -20.39 4.05 44.84
CA LEU A 147 -21.81 4.24 45.14
C LEU A 147 -22.33 3.15 46.08
N ASN A 148 -21.99 1.88 45.83
CA ASN A 148 -22.41 0.73 46.66
C ASN A 148 -21.85 0.79 48.09
N LYS A 149 -20.81 1.59 48.34
CA LYS A 149 -20.24 1.82 49.68
C LYS A 149 -20.81 3.06 50.36
N MET A 150 -21.60 3.88 49.66
CA MET A 150 -22.23 5.07 50.22
C MET A 150 -23.60 4.70 50.80
N GLY A 151 -23.81 5.02 52.08
CA GLY A 151 -25.14 4.98 52.69
C GLY A 151 -26.04 6.14 52.22
N PRO A 152 -27.35 6.08 52.52
CA PRO A 152 -28.34 7.07 52.09
C PRO A 152 -28.12 8.48 52.65
N GLU A 153 -27.31 8.63 53.71
CA GLU A 153 -27.03 9.92 54.35
C GLU A 153 -25.83 10.68 53.75
N HIS A 154 -25.13 10.11 52.76
CA HIS A 154 -23.99 10.78 52.14
C HIS A 154 -24.42 11.97 51.28
N LYS A 155 -23.95 13.16 51.65
CA LYS A 155 -24.22 14.43 50.93
C LYS A 155 -23.88 14.41 49.44
N ASN A 156 -22.94 13.55 49.02
CA ASN A 156 -22.48 13.45 47.63
C ASN A 156 -23.14 12.32 46.83
N LEU A 157 -24.13 11.62 47.39
CA LEU A 157 -24.77 10.46 46.77
C LEU A 157 -25.43 10.82 45.42
N ALA A 158 -26.15 11.95 45.38
CA ALA A 158 -26.79 12.43 44.15
C ALA A 158 -25.77 12.69 43.04
N ALA A 159 -24.70 13.44 43.34
CA ALA A 159 -23.65 13.76 42.38
C ALA A 159 -22.91 12.52 41.84
N GLN A 160 -22.70 11.49 42.67
CA GLN A 160 -22.08 10.23 42.24
C GLN A 160 -23.04 9.36 41.41
N THR A 161 -24.34 9.40 41.71
CA THR A 161 -25.38 8.75 40.92
C THR A 161 -25.47 9.37 39.53
N ASP A 162 -25.46 10.70 39.44
CA ASP A 162 -25.47 11.43 38.16
C ASP A 162 -24.21 11.13 37.34
N ALA A 163 -23.04 11.08 37.99
CA ALA A 163 -21.79 10.72 37.34
C ALA A 163 -21.82 9.28 36.77
N LEU A 164 -22.38 8.33 37.51
CA LEU A 164 -22.54 6.95 37.05
C LEU A 164 -23.51 6.87 35.86
N ASN A 165 -24.65 7.54 35.94
CA ASN A 165 -25.62 7.62 34.85
C ASN A 165 -25.00 8.22 33.57
N GLY A 166 -24.20 9.27 33.71
CA GLY A 166 -23.46 9.88 32.60
C GLY A 166 -22.45 8.93 31.97
N LEU A 167 -21.68 8.20 32.77
CA LEU A 167 -20.73 7.18 32.27
C LEU A 167 -21.46 6.03 31.56
N GLN A 168 -22.57 5.55 32.10
CA GLN A 168 -23.39 4.51 31.47
C GLN A 168 -24.00 4.97 30.15
N ALA A 169 -24.50 6.22 30.08
CA ALA A 169 -24.98 6.80 28.83
C ALA A 169 -23.87 6.90 27.79
N GLN A 170 -22.66 7.32 28.20
CA GLN A 170 -21.50 7.38 27.32
C GLN A 170 -21.11 5.98 26.79
N ILE A 171 -21.13 4.95 27.64
CA ILE A 171 -20.85 3.57 27.24
C ILE A 171 -21.85 3.10 26.17
N ARG A 172 -23.15 3.34 26.38
CA ARG A 172 -24.19 3.00 25.40
C ARG A 172 -24.00 3.73 24.07
N GLY A 173 -23.61 5.01 24.13
CA GLY A 173 -23.25 5.78 22.93
C GLY A 173 -22.07 5.17 22.17
N MET A 174 -20.98 4.87 22.88
CA MET A 174 -19.81 4.21 22.30
C MET A 174 -20.12 2.81 21.76
N ASP A 175 -20.99 2.04 22.41
CA ASP A 175 -21.42 0.72 21.91
C ASP A 175 -22.16 0.83 20.57
N GLY A 176 -23.03 1.84 20.42
CA GLY A 176 -23.69 2.13 19.14
C GLY A 176 -22.73 2.60 18.05
N GLU A 177 -21.77 3.46 18.39
CA GLU A 177 -20.71 3.90 17.46
C GLU A 177 -19.82 2.73 17.02
N ILE A 178 -19.41 1.87 17.95
CA ILE A 178 -18.60 0.67 17.66
C ILE A 178 -19.36 -0.25 16.70
N MET A 179 -20.63 -0.54 16.98
CA MET A 179 -21.44 -1.41 16.12
C MET A 179 -21.58 -0.83 14.70
N THR A 180 -21.79 0.48 14.59
CA THR A 180 -21.92 1.18 13.31
C THR A 180 -20.60 1.15 12.53
N GLU A 181 -19.48 1.48 13.18
CA GLU A 181 -18.17 1.48 12.55
C GLU A 181 -17.68 0.07 12.19
N GLU A 182 -18.00 -0.96 12.98
CA GLU A 182 -17.70 -2.36 12.64
C GLU A 182 -18.38 -2.79 11.34
N ALA A 183 -19.68 -2.50 11.20
CA ALA A 183 -20.43 -2.78 9.99
C ALA A 183 -19.85 -2.01 8.78
N ALA A 184 -19.64 -0.69 8.94
CA ALA A 184 -19.10 0.17 7.89
C ALA A 184 -17.67 -0.23 7.48
N LEU A 185 -16.83 -0.65 8.43
CA LEU A 185 -15.49 -1.16 8.16
C LEU A 185 -15.54 -2.48 7.38
N GLY A 186 -16.46 -3.38 7.74
CA GLY A 186 -16.67 -4.63 7.02
C GLY A 186 -17.03 -4.40 5.54
N ASP A 187 -17.96 -3.49 5.28
CA ASP A 187 -18.34 -3.09 3.91
C ASP A 187 -17.20 -2.41 3.16
N PHE A 188 -16.50 -1.51 3.84
CA PHE A 188 -15.36 -0.79 3.26
C PHE A 188 -14.23 -1.75 2.88
N LYS A 189 -13.91 -2.74 3.72
CA LYS A 189 -12.93 -3.79 3.41
C LYS A 189 -13.32 -4.59 2.18
N ARG A 190 -14.59 -5.02 2.08
CA ARG A 190 -15.10 -5.77 0.91
C ARG A 190 -15.01 -4.95 -0.38
N SER A 191 -15.42 -3.68 -0.34
CA SER A 191 -15.35 -2.77 -1.48
C SER A 191 -13.89 -2.50 -1.89
N SER A 192 -13.04 -2.18 -0.92
CA SER A 192 -11.62 -1.90 -1.14
C SER A 192 -10.87 -3.13 -1.65
N ALA A 193 -11.17 -4.33 -1.14
CA ALA A 193 -10.56 -5.57 -1.63
C ALA A 193 -10.93 -5.85 -3.09
N ARG A 194 -12.18 -5.59 -3.50
CA ARG A 194 -12.58 -5.70 -4.91
C ARG A 194 -11.83 -4.72 -5.80
N ALA A 195 -11.74 -3.45 -5.39
CA ALA A 195 -11.00 -2.43 -6.13
C ALA A 195 -9.51 -2.78 -6.24
N LEU A 196 -8.89 -3.16 -5.11
CA LEU A 196 -7.50 -3.60 -5.00
C LEU A 196 -7.19 -4.76 -5.95
N MET A 197 -7.99 -5.83 -5.94
CA MET A 197 -7.77 -6.99 -6.81
C MET A 197 -8.00 -6.65 -8.28
N GLY A 198 -8.96 -5.77 -8.59
CA GLY A 198 -9.14 -5.25 -9.95
C GLY A 198 -7.91 -4.50 -10.46
N LEU A 199 -7.31 -3.63 -9.63
CA LEU A 199 -6.07 -2.93 -9.96
C LEU A 199 -4.88 -3.89 -10.09
N LYS A 200 -4.76 -4.87 -9.19
CA LYS A 200 -3.66 -5.84 -9.17
C LYS A 200 -3.67 -6.70 -10.43
N PHE A 201 -4.76 -7.41 -10.67
CA PHE A 201 -4.84 -8.35 -11.79
C PHE A 201 -5.04 -7.63 -13.12
N GLY A 202 -5.78 -6.52 -13.16
CA GLY A 202 -5.92 -5.71 -14.38
C GLY A 202 -4.60 -5.04 -14.77
N GLY A 203 -3.81 -4.58 -13.80
CA GLY A 203 -2.46 -4.07 -14.03
C GLY A 203 -1.49 -5.14 -14.51
N LEU A 204 -1.57 -6.35 -13.94
CA LEU A 204 -0.73 -7.47 -14.35
C LEU A 204 -1.08 -7.93 -15.78
N LEU A 205 -2.36 -8.07 -16.10
CA LEU A 205 -2.83 -8.43 -17.44
C LEU A 205 -2.31 -7.42 -18.48
N GLU A 206 -2.51 -6.13 -18.23
CA GLU A 206 -2.04 -5.09 -19.13
C GLU A 206 -0.51 -5.11 -19.31
N ALA A 207 0.23 -5.38 -18.24
CA ALA A 207 1.69 -5.49 -18.32
C ALA A 207 2.11 -6.69 -19.19
N CYS A 208 1.41 -7.82 -19.10
CA CYS A 208 1.66 -9.01 -19.91
C CYS A 208 1.21 -8.87 -21.38
N GLU A 209 0.19 -8.06 -21.67
CA GLU A 209 -0.29 -7.84 -23.04
C GLU A 209 0.55 -6.80 -23.79
N LYS A 210 1.09 -5.80 -23.07
CA LYS A 210 1.86 -4.69 -23.67
C LYS A 210 3.36 -4.91 -23.69
N GLY A 211 3.88 -5.73 -22.77
CA GLY A 211 5.30 -6.04 -22.66
C GLY A 211 5.66 -7.27 -23.47
#